data_AF-A0A2G5TQG6-F1
#
_entry.id   AF-A0A2G5TQG6-F1
#
_cell.length_a   1.000
_cell.length_b   1.000
_cell.length_c   1.000
_cell.angle_alpha   90.00
_cell.angle_beta   90.00
_cell.angle_gamma   90.00
#
_symmetry.space_group_name_H-M   'P 1'
#
loop_
_entity.id
_entity.type
_entity.pdbx_description
1 polymer ?
#
loop_
_entity_poly.entity_id
_entity_poly.type
_entity_poly.pdbx_seq_one_letter_code
_entity_poly.pdbx_strand_id
1 'polypeptide(L)'
;MLGCMLRGTHSVEQAKDYITKSKGLTCYSHCKESIDMVFEHLGVKNIEEFLNCSAGAMDSLMEIVKSVDSNFTVDQFYVALYSLFLKKPKIPCSS
;
A
#
# COMPACT_ATOMS: atom_id res chain seq x y z
N MET A 1 -3.43 3.67 -3.82
CA MET A 1 -3.34 5.00 -3.18
C MET A 1 -1.99 5.21 -2.51
N LEU A 2 -1.56 4.35 -1.57
CA LEU A 2 -0.23 4.47 -0.95
C LEU A 2 0.90 4.55 -1.98
N GLY A 3 0.90 3.69 -3.01
CA GLY A 3 1.87 3.79 -4.11
C GLY A 3 1.85 5.13 -4.86
N CYS A 4 0.69 5.78 -5.00
CA CYS A 4 0.58 7.11 -5.60
C CYS A 4 1.17 8.21 -4.70
N MET A 5 0.96 8.09 -3.39
CA MET A 5 1.55 9.01 -2.40
C MET A 5 3.07 8.87 -2.35
N LEU A 6 3.59 7.64 -2.41
CA LEU A 6 5.03 7.37 -2.48
C LEU A 6 5.66 7.99 -3.74
N ARG A 7 4.92 8.07 -4.85
CA ARG A 7 5.33 8.77 -6.07
C ARG A 7 5.16 10.29 -6.02
N GLY A 8 4.55 10.83 -4.95
CA GLY A 8 4.20 12.25 -4.86
C GLY A 8 3.11 12.70 -5.84
N THR A 9 2.39 11.76 -6.48
CA THR A 9 1.32 12.13 -7.45
C THR A 9 -0.01 12.44 -6.78
N HIS A 10 -0.16 12.04 -5.50
CA HIS A 10 -1.36 12.30 -4.71
C HIS A 10 -0.99 12.88 -3.35
N SER A 11 -1.75 13.88 -2.90
CA SER A 11 -1.66 14.42 -1.55
C SER A 11 -2.36 13.53 -0.51
N VAL A 12 -2.07 13.78 0.76
CA VAL A 12 -2.77 13.14 1.90
C VAL A 12 -4.28 13.39 1.83
N GLU A 13 -4.69 14.60 1.44
CA GLU A 13 -6.10 14.98 1.33
C GLU A 13 -6.80 14.17 0.23
N GLN A 14 -6.17 14.04 -0.94
CA GLN A 14 -6.69 13.20 -2.03
C GLN A 14 -6.80 11.72 -1.60
N ALA A 15 -5.85 11.23 -0.81
CA ALA A 15 -5.90 9.87 -0.27
C ALA A 15 -7.07 9.67 0.71
N LYS A 16 -7.29 10.62 1.63
CA LYS A 16 -8.44 10.60 2.56
C LYS A 16 -9.77 10.65 1.82
N ASP A 17 -9.87 11.52 0.83
CA ASP A 17 -11.07 11.64 -0.02
C ASP A 17 -11.36 10.34 -0.78
N TYR A 18 -10.33 9.66 -1.30
CA TYR A 18 -10.50 8.39 -1.99
C TYR A 18 -10.95 7.25 -1.07
N ILE A 19 -10.38 7.16 0.14
CA ILE A 19 -10.72 6.11 1.11
C ILE A 19 -12.17 6.28 1.60
N THR A 20 -12.63 7.51 1.79
CA THR A 20 -14.00 7.79 2.22
C THR A 20 -15.03 7.58 1.12
N LYS A 21 -14.68 7.86 -0.14
CA LYS A 21 -15.60 7.80 -1.29
C LYS A 21 -15.63 6.47 -2.03
N SER A 22 -14.56 5.68 -1.95
CA SER A 22 -14.45 4.39 -2.66
C SER A 22 -14.60 3.20 -1.71
N LYS A 23 -15.12 2.08 -2.22
CA LYS A 23 -15.15 0.80 -1.47
C LYS A 23 -13.77 0.13 -1.34
N GLY A 24 -12.68 0.85 -1.66
CA GLY A 24 -11.33 0.27 -1.70
C GLY A 24 -11.16 -0.84 -2.76
N LEU A 25 -12.03 -0.90 -3.76
CA LEU A 25 -11.95 -1.86 -4.85
C LEU A 25 -11.08 -1.31 -5.97
N THR A 26 -10.00 -2.00 -6.29
CA THR A 26 -9.20 -1.75 -7.49
C THR A 26 -8.84 -3.08 -8.16
N CYS A 27 -8.48 -3.03 -9.45
CA CYS A 27 -8.13 -4.23 -10.20
C CYS A 27 -6.76 -4.77 -9.77
N TYR A 28 -6.48 -6.04 -10.11
CA TYR A 28 -5.25 -6.69 -9.66
C TYR A 28 -3.98 -5.98 -10.15
N SER A 29 -3.94 -5.45 -11.37
CA SER A 29 -2.77 -4.73 -11.88
C SER A 29 -2.48 -3.48 -11.05
N HIS A 30 -3.48 -2.66 -10.73
CA HIS A 30 -3.31 -1.49 -9.87
C HIS A 30 -2.96 -1.84 -8.41
N CYS A 31 -3.48 -2.97 -7.90
CA CYS A 31 -3.01 -3.52 -6.62
C CYS A 31 -1.53 -3.88 -6.69
N LYS A 32 -1.12 -4.61 -7.73
CA LYS A 32 0.25 -5.05 -7.94
C LYS A 32 1.19 -3.86 -8.08
N GLU A 33 0.86 -2.87 -8.91
CA GLU A 33 1.63 -1.62 -9.03
C GLU A 33 1.81 -0.93 -7.67
N SER A 34 0.75 -0.88 -6.86
CA SER A 34 0.85 -0.30 -5.52
C SER A 34 1.79 -1.11 -4.60
N ILE A 35 1.78 -2.44 -4.68
CA ILE A 35 2.70 -3.32 -3.93
C ILE A 35 4.13 -3.12 -4.41
N ASP A 36 4.35 -3.11 -5.73
CA ASP A 36 5.66 -2.93 -6.35
C ASP A 36 6.27 -1.58 -5.93
N MET A 37 5.46 -0.52 -5.84
CA MET A 37 5.92 0.79 -5.33
C MET A 37 6.31 0.77 -3.85
N VAL A 38 5.56 0.04 -3.01
CA VAL A 38 5.93 -0.13 -1.60
C VAL A 38 7.25 -0.88 -1.50
N PHE A 39 7.43 -1.93 -2.29
CA PHE A 39 8.65 -2.71 -2.32
C PHE A 39 9.86 -1.89 -2.80
N GLU A 40 9.69 -1.11 -3.87
CA GLU A 40 10.69 -0.17 -4.37
C GLU A 40 11.10 0.85 -3.30
N HIS A 41 10.13 1.45 -2.61
CA HIS A 41 10.40 2.40 -1.54
C HIS A 41 11.17 1.79 -0.36
N LEU A 42 10.86 0.53 -0.02
CA LEU A 42 11.53 -0.21 1.04
C LEU A 42 12.85 -0.87 0.59
N GLY A 43 13.19 -0.81 -0.70
CA GLY A 43 14.37 -1.46 -1.26
C GLY A 43 14.32 -2.99 -1.23
N VAL A 44 13.12 -3.58 -1.17
CA VAL A 44 12.89 -5.05 -1.12
C VAL A 44 12.38 -5.56 -2.46
N LYS A 45 12.65 -6.82 -2.79
CA LYS A 45 12.29 -7.41 -4.09
C LYS A 45 11.08 -8.33 -4.05
N ASN A 46 10.73 -8.82 -2.87
CA ASN A 46 9.69 -9.81 -2.69
C ASN A 46 9.10 -9.74 -1.28
N ILE A 47 8.02 -10.50 -1.05
CA ILE A 47 7.30 -10.52 0.21
C ILE A 47 8.15 -11.07 1.37
N GLU A 48 9.08 -11.98 1.11
CA GLU A 48 9.95 -12.55 2.15
C GLU A 48 10.94 -11.51 2.67
N GLU A 49 11.55 -10.73 1.77
CA GLU A 49 12.40 -9.59 2.12
C GLU A 49 11.59 -8.50 2.84
N PHE A 50 10.35 -8.25 2.41
CA PHE A 50 9.44 -7.31 3.08
C PHE A 50 9.14 -7.73 4.53
N LEU A 51 8.83 -9.01 4.76
CA LEU A 51 8.56 -9.54 6.10
C LEU A 51 9.78 -9.47 7.03
N ASN A 52 10.98 -9.36 6.46
CA ASN A 52 12.24 -9.19 7.19
C ASN A 52 12.78 -7.74 7.13
N CYS A 53 11.99 -6.77 6.67
CA CYS A 53 12.46 -5.39 6.55
C CYS A 53 12.76 -4.79 7.93
N SER A 54 13.70 -3.83 7.96
CA SER A 54 14.08 -3.18 9.21
C SER A 54 12.93 -2.36 9.78
N ALA A 55 12.83 -2.30 11.12
CA ALA A 55 11.83 -1.48 11.81
C ALA A 55 11.84 -0.02 11.34
N GLY A 56 13.02 0.57 11.12
CA GLY A 56 13.13 1.96 10.65
C GLY A 56 12.58 2.21 9.24
N ALA A 57 12.71 1.25 8.33
CA ALA A 57 12.11 1.34 7.00
C ALA A 57 10.57 1.25 7.08
N MET A 58 10.06 0.37 7.96
CA MET A 58 8.64 0.25 8.23
C MET A 58 8.07 1.52 8.90
N ASP A 59 8.80 2.12 9.84
CA ASP A 59 8.39 3.33 10.54
C ASP A 59 8.18 4.49 9.55
N SER A 60 9.13 4.70 8.64
CA SER A 60 9.05 5.74 7.60
C SER A 60 7.81 5.56 6.70
N LEU A 61 7.51 4.31 6.33
CA LEU A 61 6.31 4.00 5.55
C LEU A 61 5.02 4.24 6.37
N MET A 62 5.05 3.87 7.64
CA MET A 62 3.90 4.04 8.55
C MET A 62 3.63 5.50 8.90
N GLU A 63 4.62 6.40 8.86
CA GLU A 63 4.35 7.84 8.98
C GLU A 63 3.41 8.33 7.87
N ILE A 64 3.61 7.86 6.64
CA ILE A 64 2.75 8.18 5.50
C ILE A 64 1.35 7.60 5.72
N VAL A 65 1.26 6.33 6.11
CA VAL A 65 -0.03 5.68 6.36
C VAL A 65 -0.80 6.38 7.49
N LYS A 66 -0.12 6.74 8.58
CA LYS A 66 -0.71 7.45 9.73
C LYS A 66 -1.12 8.89 9.41
N SER A 67 -0.49 9.53 8.42
CA SER A 67 -0.95 10.84 7.95
C SER A 67 -2.35 10.77 7.32
N VAL A 68 -2.72 9.60 6.78
CA VAL A 68 -4.02 9.31 6.17
C VAL A 68 -5.00 8.78 7.21
N ASP A 69 -4.61 7.77 7.98
CA ASP A 69 -5.39 7.18 9.07
C ASP A 69 -4.49 6.93 10.28
N SER A 70 -4.58 7.81 11.29
CA SER A 70 -3.74 7.76 12.49
C SER A 70 -3.99 6.53 13.37
N ASN A 71 -5.14 5.85 13.20
CA ASN A 71 -5.48 4.65 13.96
C ASN A 71 -4.95 3.38 13.30
N PHE A 72 -4.40 3.47 12.09
CA PHE A 72 -3.90 2.34 11.35
C PHE A 72 -2.60 1.80 11.96
N THR A 73 -2.58 0.51 12.27
CA THR A 73 -1.44 -0.13 12.94
C THR A 73 -0.50 -0.82 11.97
N VAL A 74 0.74 -1.06 12.43
CA VAL A 74 1.75 -1.83 11.69
C VAL A 74 1.22 -3.24 11.38
N ASP A 75 0.59 -3.90 12.35
CA ASP A 75 0.03 -5.25 12.16
C ASP A 75 -1.09 -5.26 11.10
N GLN A 76 -1.97 -4.24 11.13
CA GLN A 76 -3.00 -4.07 10.10
C GLN A 76 -2.38 -3.85 8.73
N PHE A 77 -1.25 -3.13 8.65
CA PHE A 77 -0.51 -2.92 7.42
C PHE A 77 0.06 -4.23 6.87
N TYR A 78 0.74 -5.02 7.71
CA TYR A 78 1.25 -6.34 7.32
C TYR A 78 0.12 -7.24 6.82
N VAL A 79 -0.97 -7.34 7.57
CA VAL A 79 -2.12 -8.16 7.19
C VAL A 79 -2.74 -7.69 5.87
N ALA A 80 -2.89 -6.39 5.66
CA ALA A 80 -3.45 -5.84 4.44
C ALA A 80 -2.56 -6.12 3.23
N LEU A 81 -1.25 -5.85 3.33
CA LEU A 81 -0.31 -6.06 2.22
C LEU A 81 -0.16 -7.54 1.88
N TYR A 82 -0.04 -8.39 2.90
CA TYR A 82 0.04 -9.84 2.73
C TYR A 82 -1.25 -10.41 2.11
N SER A 83 -2.43 -9.95 2.56
CA SER A 83 -3.72 -10.33 1.99
C SER A 83 -3.86 -9.90 0.53
N LEU A 84 -3.34 -8.72 0.17
CA LEU A 84 -3.33 -8.23 -1.21
C LEU A 84 -2.38 -9.06 -2.08
N PHE A 85 -1.22 -9.45 -1.57
CA PHE A 85 -0.26 -10.31 -2.26
C PHE A 85 -0.85 -11.71 -2.55
N LEU A 86 -1.54 -12.30 -1.57
CA LEU A 86 -2.17 -13.62 -1.70
C LEU A 86 -3.46 -13.62 -2.53
N LYS A 87 -4.08 -12.45 -2.76
CA LYS A 87 -5.30 -12.37 -3.56
C LYS A 87 -4.99 -12.77 -5.01
N LYS A 88 -5.52 -13.93 -5.40
CA LYS A 88 -5.59 -14.34 -6.81
C LYS A 88 -6.42 -13.32 -7.61
N PRO A 89 -6.07 -13.04 -8.87
CA PRO A 89 -6.76 -12.05 -9.69
C PRO A 89 -8.24 -12.44 -9.84
N LYS A 90 -9.13 -11.55 -9.39
CA LYS A 90 -10.59 -11.71 -9.54
C LYS A 90 -11.21 -10.75 -10.55
N ILE A 91 -10.49 -9.70 -10.93
CA ILE A 91 -11.01 -8.63 -11.79
C ILE A 91 -9.95 -8.33 -12.87
N PRO A 92 -10.16 -8.76 -14.12
CA PRO A 92 -9.41 -8.27 -15.27
C PRO A 92 -9.65 -6.76 -15.41
N CYS A 93 -8.60 -5.98 -15.64
CA CYS A 93 -8.73 -4.54 -15.82
C CYS A 93 -9.17 -4.25 -17.27
N SER A 94 -10.21 -3.43 -17.47
CA SER A 94 -10.47 -2.73 -18.74
C SER A 94 -9.78 -1.36 -18.65
N SER A 95 -8.77 -1.17 -19.51
CA SER A 95 -7.99 0.06 -19.64
C SER A 95 -8.84 1.27 -20.00
#